data_AF-A0A815Q7C9-F1
#
_entry.id   AF-A0A815Q7C9-F1
#
_cell.length_a   1.000
_cell.length_b   1.000
_cell.length_c   1.000
_cell.angle_alpha   90.00
_cell.angle_beta   90.00
_cell.angle_gamma   90.00
#
_symmetry.space_group_name_H-M   'P 1'
#
loop_
_entity.id
_entity.type
_entity.pdbx_description
1 polymer ?
#
loop_
_entity_poly.entity_id
_entity_poly.type
_entity_poly.pdbx_seq_one_letter_code
_entity_poly.pdbx_strand_id
1 'polypeptide(L)'
;MADNNITGDTNDDGNILFDFSTYEEFRTERLKINYENTLKLWYSLPSGLPTVDNRRVRRYSHREQRARKKKVMRFCAYYVLLKRTPYKKKVYAKGSQLWHDSLNLPSLRDGSIFDIYQSFNRLMNEFFDKAENYDSAVNKDELFKASRLVWYMFAFELQLNLPVVLTDSMFGYNMLYPYTDDLVDSNDISREAKKDFAHIFHERLLIGESNYNPKSHFNGVRTNVDQLQLSPSLKPFADRIGKIFDMVKFIENDWKRDDEHRGVYMSLATIHECQTKSTLQHARPDDNYAPTMATVEQISAEKGGASIIATGFLIEGRLTRAKMAYLEYLGFALQLLDDLQDVTEDLKNNHRTIFTQSIVEGQTLDASTARLIQFFNNLPPSVKFSEIDSTVSNKQNDLPMLEYIHTSMVMFMVVLVIEAAAQLQRHYSDEFYRELSARSPIRLKNHNKVRIEKRILSVVRRQWF
;
A
#
# COMPACT_ATOMS: atom_id res chain seq x y z
N MET A 1 -10.29 -19.59 -30.41
CA MET A 1 -10.86 -20.55 -29.45
C MET A 1 -9.76 -21.54 -29.12
N ALA A 2 -9.07 -21.31 -28.02
CA ALA A 2 -8.19 -22.28 -27.38
C ALA A 2 -8.70 -22.34 -25.95
N ASP A 3 -9.43 -23.42 -25.65
CA ASP A 3 -9.89 -23.73 -24.30
C ASP A 3 -8.67 -24.17 -23.49
N ASN A 4 -8.07 -23.23 -22.77
CA ASN A 4 -7.21 -23.58 -21.65
C ASN A 4 -8.14 -23.98 -20.51
N ASN A 5 -8.37 -25.29 -20.37
CA ASN A 5 -8.97 -25.85 -19.17
C ASN A 5 -8.04 -25.53 -17.98
N ILE A 6 -8.39 -24.48 -17.24
CA ILE A 6 -7.78 -24.15 -15.96
C ILE A 6 -8.32 -25.18 -14.96
N THR A 7 -7.56 -26.25 -14.73
CA THR A 7 -7.79 -27.18 -13.62
C THR A 7 -7.18 -26.55 -12.37
N GLY A 8 -8.01 -25.99 -11.49
CA GLY A 8 -7.59 -25.52 -10.18
C GLY A 8 -8.58 -26.02 -9.13
N ASP A 9 -8.09 -26.27 -7.91
CA ASP A 9 -8.95 -26.53 -6.76
C ASP A 9 -9.96 -25.39 -6.61
N THR A 10 -11.21 -25.74 -6.32
CA THR A 10 -12.19 -24.73 -5.97
C THR A 10 -12.06 -24.41 -4.49
N ASN A 11 -12.15 -23.14 -4.09
CA ASN A 11 -12.41 -22.81 -2.68
C ASN A 11 -13.77 -23.39 -2.25
N ASP A 12 -14.10 -23.27 -0.96
CA ASP A 12 -15.40 -23.70 -0.40
C ASP A 12 -16.61 -23.09 -1.14
N ASP A 13 -16.39 -22.07 -1.97
CA ASP A 13 -17.38 -21.28 -2.68
C ASP A 13 -17.48 -21.59 -4.19
N GLY A 14 -16.74 -22.61 -4.66
CA GLY A 14 -16.76 -23.06 -6.05
C GLY A 14 -15.90 -22.23 -7.00
N ASN A 15 -15.13 -21.25 -6.49
CA ASN A 15 -14.23 -20.43 -7.30
C ASN A 15 -12.92 -21.15 -7.53
N ILE A 16 -12.49 -21.20 -8.79
CA ILE A 16 -11.19 -21.76 -9.18
C ILE A 16 -10.08 -20.93 -8.50
N LEU A 17 -9.46 -21.51 -7.48
CA LEU A 17 -8.22 -21.01 -6.90
C LEU A 17 -7.14 -21.18 -7.95
N PHE A 18 -6.36 -20.13 -8.16
CA PHE A 18 -5.25 -20.20 -9.09
C PHE A 18 -4.13 -21.02 -8.45
N ASP A 19 -3.89 -22.21 -8.97
CA ASP A 19 -2.69 -22.99 -8.71
C ASP A 19 -1.69 -22.73 -9.84
N PHE A 20 -0.53 -22.20 -9.48
CA PHE A 20 0.55 -21.92 -10.42
C PHE A 20 1.60 -23.00 -10.25
N SER A 21 1.87 -23.78 -11.31
CA SER A 21 2.86 -24.85 -11.22
C SER A 21 4.29 -24.31 -11.22
N THR A 22 4.50 -23.12 -11.79
CA THR A 22 5.83 -22.48 -11.88
C THR A 22 5.81 -20.98 -11.62
N TYR A 23 6.97 -20.42 -11.26
CA TYR A 23 7.15 -18.97 -11.10
C TYR A 23 6.87 -18.20 -12.40
N GLU A 24 7.24 -18.75 -13.56
CA GLU A 24 7.04 -18.06 -14.84
C GLU A 24 5.55 -18.02 -15.25
N GLU A 25 4.77 -19.07 -14.93
CA GLU A 25 3.32 -19.06 -15.11
C GLU A 25 2.66 -17.97 -14.25
N PHE A 26 3.03 -17.91 -12.96
CA PHE A 26 2.58 -16.87 -12.03
C PHE A 26 2.87 -15.47 -12.58
N ARG A 27 4.12 -15.25 -12.98
CA ARG A 27 4.61 -13.97 -13.51
C ARG A 27 3.88 -13.57 -14.80
N THR A 28 3.72 -14.51 -15.73
CA THR A 28 3.05 -14.26 -17.02
C THR A 28 1.58 -13.91 -16.84
N GLU A 29 0.84 -14.67 -16.03
CA GLU A 29 -0.58 -14.40 -15.82
C GLU A 29 -0.78 -13.07 -15.10
N ARG A 30 0.07 -12.74 -14.12
CA ARG A 30 0.05 -11.45 -13.46
C ARG A 30 0.24 -10.29 -14.45
N LEU A 31 1.25 -10.35 -15.31
CA LEU A 31 1.50 -9.30 -16.31
C LEU A 31 0.32 -9.13 -17.27
N LYS A 32 -0.34 -10.23 -17.64
CA LYS A 32 -1.56 -10.20 -18.43
C LYS A 32 -2.70 -9.48 -17.69
N ILE A 33 -2.93 -9.83 -16.41
CA ILE A 33 -3.92 -9.17 -15.55
C ILE A 33 -3.63 -7.66 -15.42
N ASN A 34 -2.38 -7.29 -15.18
CA ASN A 34 -1.94 -5.90 -15.06
C ASN A 34 -2.26 -5.11 -16.34
N TYR A 35 -1.92 -5.66 -17.51
CA TYR A 35 -2.23 -4.99 -18.77
C TYR A 35 -3.75 -4.86 -19.01
N GLU A 36 -4.49 -5.96 -18.87
CA GLU A 36 -5.92 -6.05 -19.17
C GLU A 36 -6.77 -5.11 -18.29
N ASN A 37 -6.44 -5.01 -16.99
CA ASN A 37 -7.30 -4.37 -16.00
C ASN A 37 -6.75 -3.03 -15.48
N THR A 38 -5.44 -2.81 -15.53
CA THR A 38 -4.79 -1.63 -14.94
C THR A 38 -4.35 -0.64 -16.02
N LEU A 39 -3.37 -1.01 -16.85
CA LEU A 39 -2.78 -0.09 -17.82
C LEU A 39 -3.76 0.32 -18.93
N LYS A 40 -4.55 -0.63 -19.46
CA LYS A 40 -5.55 -0.32 -20.48
C LYS A 40 -6.57 0.73 -20.02
N LEU A 41 -7.02 0.63 -18.76
CA LEU A 41 -7.93 1.61 -18.17
C LEU A 41 -7.20 2.95 -17.95
N TRP A 42 -6.00 2.92 -17.37
CA TRP A 42 -5.18 4.12 -17.17
C TRP A 42 -5.03 4.96 -18.44
N TYR A 43 -4.69 4.32 -19.57
CA TYR A 43 -4.55 4.99 -20.86
C TYR A 43 -5.84 5.56 -21.42
N SER A 44 -7.00 4.99 -21.06
CA SER A 44 -8.31 5.48 -21.49
C SER A 44 -8.86 6.63 -20.65
N LEU A 45 -8.27 6.91 -19.48
CA LEU A 45 -8.78 7.95 -18.58
C LEU A 45 -8.50 9.36 -19.14
N PRO A 46 -9.48 10.27 -19.07
CA PRO A 46 -9.30 11.61 -19.59
C PRO A 46 -8.31 12.42 -18.73
N SER A 47 -7.78 13.51 -19.27
CA SER A 47 -6.82 14.39 -18.57
C SER A 47 -7.48 15.44 -17.68
N GLY A 48 -8.82 15.53 -17.68
CA GLY A 48 -9.58 16.47 -16.85
C GLY A 48 -10.03 15.83 -15.53
N LEU A 49 -10.26 16.67 -14.51
CA LEU A 49 -10.81 16.19 -13.25
C LEU A 49 -12.23 15.60 -13.45
N PRO A 50 -12.67 14.60 -12.64
CA PRO A 50 -14.00 14.02 -12.79
C PRO A 50 -15.12 15.06 -12.64
N THR A 51 -16.31 14.79 -13.17
CA THR A 51 -17.45 15.71 -13.04
C THR A 51 -17.87 15.90 -11.58
N VAL A 52 -18.42 17.08 -11.26
CA VAL A 52 -18.80 17.44 -9.89
C VAL A 52 -20.01 16.70 -9.35
N ASP A 53 -20.77 16.03 -10.23
CA ASP A 53 -21.90 15.17 -9.88
C ASP A 53 -21.46 13.91 -9.12
N ASN A 54 -20.18 13.56 -9.22
CA ASN A 54 -19.61 12.52 -8.37
C ASN A 54 -19.50 13.02 -6.92
N ARG A 55 -20.35 12.47 -6.05
CA ARG A 55 -20.41 12.82 -4.61
C ARG A 55 -19.07 12.71 -3.88
N ARG A 56 -18.14 11.86 -4.35
CA ARG A 56 -16.80 11.68 -3.76
C ARG A 56 -15.86 12.86 -4.04
N VAL A 57 -16.05 13.55 -5.16
CA VAL A 57 -15.19 14.68 -5.59
C VAL A 57 -16.00 15.96 -5.81
N ARG A 58 -17.10 16.13 -5.09
CA ARG A 58 -17.93 17.33 -5.16
C ARG A 58 -17.15 18.58 -4.75
N ARG A 59 -17.63 19.75 -5.19
CA ARG A 59 -17.08 21.04 -4.77
C ARG A 59 -17.52 21.44 -3.37
N TYR A 60 -16.64 22.16 -2.69
CA TYR A 60 -16.86 22.81 -1.40
C TYR A 60 -16.51 24.29 -1.49
N SER A 61 -17.40 25.13 -0.97
CA SER A 61 -17.09 26.55 -0.79
C SER A 61 -16.02 26.75 0.30
N HIS A 62 -15.32 27.89 0.25
CA HIS A 62 -14.38 28.26 1.32
C HIS A 62 -15.03 28.34 2.71
N ARG A 63 -16.33 28.69 2.78
CA ARG A 63 -17.08 28.74 4.03
C ARG A 63 -17.28 27.33 4.59
N GLU A 64 -17.68 26.37 3.74
CA GLU A 64 -17.82 24.96 4.12
C GLU A 64 -16.50 24.35 4.59
N GLN A 65 -15.41 24.55 3.82
CA GLN A 65 -14.09 24.02 4.17
C GLN A 65 -13.60 24.53 5.53
N ARG A 66 -13.83 25.82 5.85
CA ARG A 66 -13.49 26.40 7.16
C ARG A 66 -14.34 25.79 8.28
N ALA A 67 -15.64 25.61 8.06
CA ALA A 67 -16.54 25.01 9.03
C ALA A 67 -16.17 23.54 9.32
N ARG A 68 -15.87 22.75 8.28
CA ARG A 68 -15.43 21.36 8.38
C ARG A 68 -14.07 21.25 9.07
N LYS A 69 -13.10 22.10 8.76
CA LYS A 69 -11.83 22.16 9.50
C LYS A 69 -12.04 22.38 11.00
N LYS A 70 -12.97 23.26 11.40
CA LYS A 70 -13.31 23.47 12.81
C LYS A 70 -13.92 22.22 13.46
N LYS A 71 -14.74 21.44 12.72
CA LYS A 71 -15.28 20.16 13.18
C LYS A 71 -14.17 19.12 13.38
N VAL A 72 -13.25 18.97 12.42
CA VAL A 72 -12.08 18.06 12.54
C VAL A 72 -11.21 18.43 13.74
N MET A 73 -10.88 19.70 13.92
CA MET A 73 -10.07 20.14 15.08
C MET A 73 -10.77 19.86 16.42
N ARG A 74 -12.10 20.02 16.49
CA ARG A 74 -12.89 19.65 17.67
C ARG A 74 -12.84 18.15 17.93
N PHE A 75 -12.96 17.32 16.88
CA PHE A 75 -12.80 15.88 16.99
C PHE A 75 -11.43 15.50 17.59
N CYS A 76 -10.33 16.02 17.02
CA CYS A 76 -8.99 15.76 17.53
C CYS A 76 -8.82 16.20 19.00
N ALA A 77 -9.38 17.35 19.39
CA ALA A 77 -9.33 17.83 20.76
C ALA A 77 -10.11 16.92 21.73
N TYR A 78 -11.33 16.52 21.36
CA TYR A 78 -12.12 15.56 22.15
C TYR A 78 -11.38 14.24 22.31
N TYR A 79 -10.78 13.74 21.23
CA TYR A 79 -10.01 12.51 21.24
C TYR A 79 -8.84 12.57 22.23
N VAL A 80 -8.01 13.62 22.11
CA VAL A 80 -6.82 13.82 22.94
C VAL A 80 -7.17 13.97 24.42
N LEU A 81 -8.18 14.78 24.74
CA LEU A 81 -8.53 15.11 26.12
C LEU A 81 -9.20 13.94 26.86
N LEU A 82 -9.88 13.05 26.14
CA LEU A 82 -10.82 12.12 26.76
C LEU A 82 -10.45 10.64 26.60
N LYS A 83 -9.31 10.33 25.95
CA LYS A 83 -8.79 8.95 25.81
C LYS A 83 -8.55 8.22 27.15
N ARG A 84 -8.51 8.96 28.26
CA ARG A 84 -8.30 8.43 29.62
C ARG A 84 -9.52 8.56 30.53
N THR A 85 -10.71 8.85 29.99
CA THR A 85 -11.92 9.09 30.80
C THR A 85 -12.93 7.93 30.74
N PRO A 86 -13.74 7.74 31.78
CA PRO A 86 -14.78 6.71 31.80
C PRO A 86 -15.91 6.98 30.78
N TYR A 87 -16.07 8.22 30.29
CA TYR A 87 -17.09 8.61 29.32
C TYR A 87 -16.71 8.39 27.85
N LYS A 88 -15.60 7.69 27.60
CA LYS A 88 -14.98 7.52 26.29
C LYS A 88 -15.96 7.12 25.17
N LYS A 89 -16.85 6.13 25.40
CA LYS A 89 -17.79 5.63 24.38
C LYS A 89 -18.75 6.71 23.84
N LYS A 90 -19.40 7.50 24.70
CA LYS A 90 -20.35 8.55 24.27
C LYS A 90 -19.66 9.71 23.56
N VAL A 91 -18.45 10.05 24.00
CA VAL A 91 -17.64 11.12 23.41
C VAL A 91 -17.12 10.70 22.03
N TYR A 92 -16.69 9.44 21.89
CA TYR A 92 -16.22 8.90 20.62
C TYR A 92 -17.33 8.80 19.58
N ALA A 93 -18.55 8.38 19.96
CA ALA A 93 -19.71 8.42 19.07
C ALA A 93 -19.93 9.82 18.45
N LYS A 94 -19.96 10.86 19.31
CA LYS A 94 -20.09 12.26 18.89
C LYS A 94 -18.89 12.73 18.06
N GLY A 95 -17.70 12.24 18.37
CA GLY A 95 -16.48 12.51 17.62
C GLY A 95 -16.50 11.91 16.21
N SER A 96 -16.87 10.65 16.09
CA SER A 96 -17.02 9.95 14.81
C SER A 96 -18.07 10.63 13.92
N GLN A 97 -19.21 11.03 14.49
CA GLN A 97 -20.20 11.80 13.76
C GLN A 97 -19.63 13.12 13.20
N LEU A 98 -18.82 13.84 13.99
CA LEU A 98 -18.12 15.04 13.51
C LEU A 98 -17.11 14.73 12.40
N TRP A 99 -16.45 13.57 12.43
CA TRP A 99 -15.53 13.12 11.39
C TRP A 99 -16.25 12.83 10.07
N HIS A 100 -17.35 12.07 10.08
CA HIS A 100 -18.13 11.77 8.86
C HIS A 100 -18.71 13.03 8.23
N ASP A 101 -19.34 13.88 9.05
CA ASP A 101 -19.82 15.20 8.65
C ASP A 101 -18.73 16.03 7.97
N SER A 102 -17.50 15.90 8.47
CA SER A 102 -16.37 16.67 7.98
C SER A 102 -15.83 16.13 6.68
N LEU A 103 -15.86 14.83 6.43
CA LEU A 103 -15.27 14.20 5.25
C LEU A 103 -16.27 13.69 4.22
N ASN A 104 -17.58 13.90 4.44
CA ASN A 104 -18.64 13.40 3.56
C ASN A 104 -18.70 11.87 3.47
N LEU A 105 -18.38 11.19 4.57
CA LEU A 105 -18.44 9.73 4.66
C LEU A 105 -19.86 9.26 4.99
N PRO A 106 -20.28 8.06 4.56
CA PRO A 106 -21.54 7.47 4.99
C PRO A 106 -21.61 7.41 6.52
N SER A 107 -22.78 7.67 7.11
CA SER A 107 -22.96 7.50 8.55
C SER A 107 -23.15 6.01 8.87
N LEU A 108 -22.28 5.45 9.70
CA LEU A 108 -22.51 4.15 10.33
C LEU A 108 -23.11 4.31 11.73
N ARG A 109 -23.60 3.21 12.31
CA ARG A 109 -23.98 3.17 13.71
C ARG A 109 -22.77 3.50 14.59
N ASP A 110 -22.97 4.36 15.58
CA ASP A 110 -21.90 4.93 16.44
C ASP A 110 -20.96 3.89 17.07
N GLY A 111 -21.43 2.66 17.34
CA GLY A 111 -20.62 1.59 17.93
C GLY A 111 -19.54 1.03 17.01
N SER A 112 -19.86 0.81 15.73
CA SER A 112 -18.98 0.08 14.82
C SER A 112 -17.72 0.86 14.42
N ILE A 113 -17.79 2.19 14.34
CA ILE A 113 -16.63 3.04 13.99
C ILE A 113 -15.62 3.09 15.13
N PHE A 114 -16.12 3.19 16.37
CA PHE A 114 -15.24 3.17 17.54
C PHE A 114 -14.47 1.85 17.58
N ASP A 115 -15.12 0.73 17.28
CA ASP A 115 -14.48 -0.58 17.25
C ASP A 115 -13.43 -0.68 16.12
N ILE A 116 -13.74 -0.20 14.90
CA ILE A 116 -12.77 -0.10 13.78
C ILE A 116 -11.53 0.69 14.21
N TYR A 117 -11.73 1.86 14.78
CA TYR A 117 -10.64 2.73 15.21
C TYR A 117 -9.80 2.11 16.35
N GLN A 118 -10.45 1.45 17.31
CA GLN A 118 -9.74 0.75 18.39
C GLN A 118 -8.94 -0.44 17.88
N SER A 119 -9.46 -1.18 16.90
CA SER A 119 -8.74 -2.25 16.22
C SER A 119 -7.54 -1.71 15.46
N PHE A 120 -7.69 -0.62 14.70
CA PHE A 120 -6.57 0.05 14.04
C PHE A 120 -5.48 0.47 15.03
N ASN A 121 -5.85 1.14 16.12
CA ASN A 121 -4.89 1.55 17.16
C ASN A 121 -4.16 0.37 17.79
N ARG A 122 -4.87 -0.74 18.05
CA ARG A 122 -4.27 -1.95 18.63
C ARG A 122 -3.25 -2.54 17.67
N LEU A 123 -3.66 -2.77 16.42
CA LEU A 123 -2.83 -3.32 15.35
C LEU A 123 -1.55 -2.50 15.15
N MET A 124 -1.69 -1.17 15.06
CA MET A 124 -0.54 -0.28 14.86
C MET A 124 0.41 -0.28 16.06
N ASN A 125 -0.11 -0.27 17.30
CA ASN A 125 0.76 -0.33 18.48
C ASN A 125 1.49 -1.67 18.56
N GLU A 126 0.79 -2.78 18.27
CA GLU A 126 1.38 -4.11 18.22
C GLU A 126 2.50 -4.20 17.18
N PHE A 127 2.30 -3.63 15.99
CA PHE A 127 3.33 -3.57 14.94
C PHE A 127 4.58 -2.83 15.41
N PHE A 128 4.41 -1.63 15.99
CA PHE A 128 5.53 -0.84 16.48
C PHE A 128 6.24 -1.50 17.67
N ASP A 129 5.50 -2.08 18.62
CA ASP A 129 6.08 -2.77 19.78
C ASP A 129 6.86 -4.02 19.33
N LYS A 130 6.32 -4.79 18.39
CA LYS A 130 7.00 -5.96 17.81
C LYS A 130 8.26 -5.56 17.04
N ALA A 131 8.22 -4.46 16.29
CA ALA A 131 9.38 -3.93 15.56
C ALA A 131 10.49 -3.46 16.52
N GLU A 132 10.15 -2.70 17.56
CA GLU A 132 11.11 -2.23 18.58
C GLU A 132 11.73 -3.40 19.37
N ASN A 133 10.94 -4.42 19.71
CA ASN A 133 11.42 -5.60 20.42
C ASN A 133 12.38 -6.43 19.56
N TYR A 134 12.15 -6.50 18.25
CA TYR A 134 13.03 -7.21 17.33
C TYR A 134 14.33 -6.44 17.02
N ASP A 135 14.21 -5.14 16.75
CA ASP A 135 15.33 -4.25 16.44
C ASP A 135 15.11 -2.84 17.01
N SER A 136 15.63 -2.59 18.21
CA SER A 136 15.54 -1.29 18.86
C SER A 136 16.28 -0.17 18.13
N ALA A 137 17.14 -0.50 17.16
CA ALA A 137 17.91 0.45 16.36
C ALA A 137 17.30 0.71 14.97
N VAL A 138 16.12 0.16 14.67
CA VAL A 138 15.45 0.36 13.38
C VAL A 138 15.23 1.85 13.09
N ASN A 139 15.48 2.26 11.85
CA ASN A 139 15.25 3.64 11.43
C ASN A 139 13.75 3.98 11.52
N LYS A 140 13.42 5.03 12.29
CA LYS A 140 12.03 5.42 12.55
C LYS A 140 11.30 5.98 11.32
N ASP A 141 12.00 6.64 10.41
CA ASP A 141 11.40 7.14 9.17
C ASP A 141 11.12 5.97 8.20
N GLU A 142 12.01 4.98 8.13
CA GLU A 142 11.75 3.76 7.36
C GLU A 142 10.63 2.91 7.98
N LEU A 143 10.60 2.79 9.32
CA LEU A 143 9.50 2.11 9.99
C LEU A 143 8.17 2.85 9.80
N PHE A 144 8.17 4.18 9.73
CA PHE A 144 6.99 4.94 9.35
C PHE A 144 6.50 4.57 7.94
N LYS A 145 7.40 4.50 6.95
CA LYS A 145 7.05 4.09 5.59
C LYS A 145 6.47 2.68 5.56
N ALA A 146 7.13 1.72 6.23
CA ALA A 146 6.64 0.36 6.40
C ALA A 146 5.24 0.31 7.03
N SER A 147 5.00 1.15 8.04
CA SER A 147 3.71 1.18 8.73
C SER A 147 2.53 1.59 7.85
N ARG A 148 2.76 2.28 6.71
CA ARG A 148 1.68 2.67 5.78
C ARG A 148 1.02 1.47 5.13
N LEU A 149 1.80 0.44 4.80
CA LEU A 149 1.27 -0.77 4.17
C LEU A 149 0.43 -1.61 5.14
N VAL A 150 0.75 -1.57 6.44
CA VAL A 150 -0.12 -2.12 7.50
C VAL A 150 -1.51 -1.48 7.50
N TRP A 151 -1.66 -0.21 7.10
CA TRP A 151 -2.98 0.44 7.02
C TRP A 151 -3.83 -0.13 5.88
N TYR A 152 -3.19 -0.45 4.76
CA TYR A 152 -3.87 -1.07 3.63
C TYR A 152 -4.24 -2.51 3.96
N MET A 153 -3.36 -3.26 4.62
CA MET A 153 -3.68 -4.59 5.14
C MET A 153 -4.87 -4.57 6.10
N PHE A 154 -4.89 -3.63 7.04
CA PHE A 154 -6.05 -3.41 7.92
C PHE A 154 -7.34 -3.14 7.14
N ALA A 155 -7.27 -2.30 6.10
CA ALA A 155 -8.43 -2.03 5.26
C ALA A 155 -8.88 -3.29 4.48
N PHE A 156 -7.94 -4.14 4.04
CA PHE A 156 -8.25 -5.40 3.38
C PHE A 156 -8.89 -6.42 4.30
N GLU A 157 -8.35 -6.63 5.50
CA GLU A 157 -8.97 -7.51 6.50
C GLU A 157 -10.44 -7.09 6.73
N LEU A 158 -10.70 -5.79 6.87
CA LEU A 158 -12.07 -5.28 7.00
C LEU A 158 -12.93 -5.49 5.74
N GLN A 159 -12.39 -5.28 4.55
CA GLN A 159 -13.11 -5.46 3.27
C GLN A 159 -13.43 -6.92 2.96
N LEU A 160 -12.59 -7.84 3.44
CA LEU A 160 -12.72 -9.28 3.28
C LEU A 160 -13.45 -9.92 4.46
N ASN A 161 -13.88 -9.11 5.44
CA ASN A 161 -14.53 -9.57 6.68
C ASN A 161 -13.68 -10.62 7.44
N LEU A 162 -12.36 -10.42 7.43
CA LEU A 162 -11.39 -11.21 8.17
C LEU A 162 -11.18 -10.61 9.58
N PRO A 163 -10.71 -11.40 10.55
CA PRO A 163 -10.26 -10.88 11.84
C PRO A 163 -9.14 -9.85 11.64
N VAL A 164 -9.25 -8.69 12.28
CA VAL A 164 -8.16 -7.69 12.27
C VAL A 164 -7.10 -8.10 13.28
N VAL A 165 -6.00 -8.67 12.82
CA VAL A 165 -4.89 -9.16 13.65
C VAL A 165 -3.54 -8.90 13.00
N LEU A 166 -2.49 -8.64 13.79
CA LEU A 166 -1.15 -8.56 13.23
C LEU A 166 -0.57 -9.97 13.12
N THR A 167 -0.62 -10.56 11.93
CA THR A 167 0.01 -11.87 11.68
C THR A 167 1.53 -11.75 11.61
N ASP A 168 2.24 -12.89 11.68
CA ASP A 168 3.69 -12.91 11.51
C ASP A 168 4.07 -12.55 10.07
N SER A 169 3.28 -12.97 9.08
CA SER A 169 3.44 -12.65 7.67
C SER A 169 3.32 -11.15 7.39
N MET A 170 2.31 -10.49 7.98
CA MET A 170 2.14 -9.03 7.90
C MET A 170 3.33 -8.32 8.54
N PHE A 171 3.74 -8.75 9.74
CA PHE A 171 4.92 -8.17 10.39
C PHE A 171 6.19 -8.33 9.56
N GLY A 172 6.51 -9.57 9.15
CA GLY A 172 7.71 -9.90 8.38
C GLY A 172 7.78 -9.12 7.08
N TYR A 173 6.71 -9.11 6.28
CA TYR A 173 6.71 -8.39 5.01
C TYR A 173 6.88 -6.88 5.17
N ASN A 174 6.17 -6.25 6.09
CA ASN A 174 6.30 -4.81 6.31
C ASN A 174 7.69 -4.44 6.86
N MET A 175 8.30 -5.32 7.65
CA MET A 175 9.67 -5.14 8.16
C MET A 175 10.76 -5.49 7.15
N LEU A 176 10.44 -5.95 5.93
CA LEU A 176 11.45 -6.04 4.87
C LEU A 176 11.92 -4.64 4.45
N TYR A 177 11.01 -3.67 4.28
CA TYR A 177 11.32 -2.32 3.77
C TYR A 177 12.48 -1.64 4.51
N PRO A 178 12.50 -1.55 5.86
CA PRO A 178 13.61 -0.92 6.57
C PRO A 178 14.98 -1.58 6.36
N TYR A 179 15.00 -2.84 5.91
CA TYR A 179 16.23 -3.58 5.68
C TYR A 179 16.59 -3.71 4.20
N THR A 180 15.61 -3.75 3.29
CA THR A 180 15.82 -3.91 1.85
C THR A 180 16.05 -2.59 1.12
N ASP A 181 15.39 -1.50 1.53
CA ASP A 181 15.33 -0.27 0.72
C ASP A 181 16.72 0.33 0.51
N ASP A 182 17.55 0.45 1.54
CA ASP A 182 18.93 0.91 1.34
C ASP A 182 19.73 -0.03 0.41
N LEU A 183 19.58 -1.36 0.57
CA LEU A 183 20.29 -2.35 -0.24
C LEU A 183 19.94 -2.25 -1.73
N VAL A 184 18.73 -1.81 -2.04
CA VAL A 184 18.23 -1.67 -3.41
C VAL A 184 18.47 -0.26 -3.95
N ASP A 185 18.16 0.78 -3.17
CA ASP A 185 18.05 2.16 -3.65
C ASP A 185 19.30 3.00 -3.40
N SER A 186 20.09 2.71 -2.35
CA SER A 186 21.23 3.57 -1.97
C SER A 186 22.30 3.64 -3.06
N ASN A 187 22.73 4.86 -3.40
CA ASN A 187 23.84 5.07 -4.33
C ASN A 187 25.20 4.69 -3.75
N ASP A 188 25.29 4.53 -2.43
CA ASP A 188 26.53 4.16 -1.73
C ASP A 188 26.85 2.66 -1.83
N ILE A 189 25.91 1.86 -2.34
CA ILE A 189 26.06 0.40 -2.50
C ILE A 189 26.47 0.07 -3.93
N SER A 190 27.50 -0.77 -4.05
CA SER A 190 28.05 -1.16 -5.34
C SER A 190 27.04 -1.93 -6.19
N ARG A 191 27.13 -1.78 -7.52
CA ARG A 191 26.27 -2.52 -8.47
C ARG A 191 26.39 -4.04 -8.27
N GLU A 192 27.59 -4.51 -7.93
CA GLU A 192 27.85 -5.92 -7.64
C GLU A 192 27.10 -6.38 -6.39
N ALA A 193 27.19 -5.65 -5.27
CA ALA A 193 26.46 -5.98 -4.06
C ALA A 193 24.94 -5.96 -4.27
N LYS A 194 24.41 -5.00 -5.04
CA LYS A 194 22.98 -4.96 -5.39
C LYS A 194 22.55 -6.21 -6.19
N LYS A 195 23.37 -6.62 -7.15
CA LYS A 195 23.10 -7.79 -7.99
C LYS A 195 23.17 -9.10 -7.18
N ASP A 196 24.20 -9.23 -6.34
CA ASP A 196 24.38 -10.39 -5.47
C ASP A 196 23.24 -10.49 -4.45
N PHE A 197 22.83 -9.36 -3.86
CA PHE A 197 21.67 -9.30 -2.97
C PHE A 197 20.40 -9.69 -3.71
N ALA A 198 20.17 -9.13 -4.90
CA ALA A 198 19.00 -9.45 -5.71
C ALA A 198 18.90 -10.96 -5.97
N HIS A 199 20.02 -11.59 -6.31
CA HIS A 199 20.10 -13.03 -6.56
C HIS A 199 19.83 -13.86 -5.30
N ILE A 200 20.61 -13.66 -4.22
CA ILE A 200 20.49 -14.50 -3.02
C ILE A 200 19.14 -14.36 -2.34
N PHE A 201 18.54 -13.16 -2.35
CA PHE A 201 17.22 -12.96 -1.76
C PHE A 201 16.12 -13.58 -2.62
N HIS A 202 16.23 -13.52 -3.95
CA HIS A 202 15.29 -14.22 -4.83
C HIS A 202 15.34 -15.74 -4.63
N GLU A 203 16.54 -16.32 -4.49
CA GLU A 203 16.70 -17.74 -4.14
C GLU A 203 16.11 -18.07 -2.76
N ARG A 204 16.38 -17.23 -1.73
CA ARG A 204 15.79 -17.40 -0.39
C ARG A 204 14.26 -17.41 -0.44
N LEU A 205 13.66 -16.58 -1.30
CA LEU A 205 12.22 -16.49 -1.44
C LEU A 205 11.64 -17.71 -2.15
N LEU A 206 12.19 -18.16 -3.28
CA LEU A 206 11.64 -19.27 -4.06
C LEU A 206 11.98 -20.65 -3.49
N ILE A 207 13.20 -20.86 -3.00
CA ILE A 207 13.71 -22.18 -2.60
C ILE A 207 13.58 -22.39 -1.09
N GLY A 208 13.83 -21.33 -0.30
CA GLY A 208 13.90 -21.43 1.14
C GLY A 208 15.30 -21.74 1.67
N GLU A 209 15.42 -21.90 3.00
CA GLU A 209 16.67 -22.37 3.60
C GLU A 209 16.79 -23.90 3.50
N SER A 210 18.02 -24.40 3.35
CA SER A 210 18.27 -25.85 3.28
C SER A 210 17.87 -26.62 4.54
N ASN A 211 17.81 -25.95 5.69
CA ASN A 211 17.39 -26.48 6.97
C ASN A 211 15.94 -26.10 7.34
N TYR A 212 15.15 -25.61 6.39
CA TYR A 212 13.75 -25.25 6.62
C TYR A 212 12.96 -26.45 7.17
N ASN A 213 12.20 -26.20 8.25
CA ASN A 213 11.32 -27.20 8.87
C ASN A 213 9.89 -26.65 8.93
N PRO A 214 8.93 -27.22 8.18
CA PRO A 214 7.54 -26.73 8.15
C PRO A 214 6.77 -26.91 9.47
N LYS A 215 7.37 -27.58 10.47
CA LYS A 215 6.81 -27.73 11.82
C LYS A 215 7.46 -26.79 12.84
N SER A 216 8.57 -26.14 12.49
CA SER A 216 9.19 -25.16 13.38
C SER A 216 8.45 -23.84 13.34
N HIS A 217 8.36 -23.16 14.48
CA HIS A 217 7.88 -21.80 14.57
C HIS A 217 9.06 -20.89 14.90
N PHE A 218 9.29 -19.88 14.07
CA PHE A 218 10.31 -18.88 14.28
C PHE A 218 9.95 -18.03 15.50
N ASN A 219 10.77 -18.13 16.55
CA ASN A 219 10.57 -17.47 17.83
C ASN A 219 11.37 -16.16 17.98
N GLY A 220 11.91 -15.62 16.87
CA GLY A 220 12.73 -14.41 16.86
C GLY A 220 14.22 -14.63 17.14
N VAL A 221 14.70 -15.88 17.29
CA VAL A 221 16.15 -16.17 17.37
C VAL A 221 16.80 -15.85 16.02
N ARG A 222 17.70 -14.86 16.01
CA ARG A 222 18.29 -14.32 14.79
C ARG A 222 19.04 -15.36 13.97
N THR A 223 18.96 -15.21 12.65
CA THR A 223 19.75 -15.97 11.69
C THR A 223 21.24 -15.84 11.99
N ASN A 224 21.93 -16.98 12.05
CA ASN A 224 23.39 -17.01 12.19
C ASN A 224 24.04 -16.67 10.84
N VAL A 225 24.54 -15.44 10.73
CA VAL A 225 25.12 -14.91 9.49
C VAL A 225 26.37 -15.64 9.03
N ASP A 226 27.11 -16.28 9.95
CA ASP A 226 28.31 -17.08 9.61
C ASP A 226 27.96 -18.35 8.83
N GLN A 227 26.70 -18.80 8.91
CA GLN A 227 26.20 -19.95 8.15
C GLN A 227 25.69 -19.55 6.76
N LEU A 228 25.55 -18.24 6.49
CA LEU A 228 25.14 -17.75 5.18
C LEU A 228 26.35 -17.76 4.24
N GLN A 229 26.20 -18.41 3.08
CA GLN A 229 27.22 -18.42 2.03
C GLN A 229 27.19 -17.11 1.24
N LEU A 230 27.61 -16.01 1.88
CA LEU A 230 27.60 -14.68 1.29
C LEU A 230 28.82 -14.44 0.39
N SER A 231 28.58 -13.82 -0.77
CA SER A 231 29.67 -13.32 -1.63
C SER A 231 30.49 -12.23 -0.92
N PRO A 232 31.75 -11.97 -1.34
CA PRO A 232 32.56 -10.91 -0.74
C PRO A 232 31.90 -9.53 -0.74
N SER A 233 31.11 -9.22 -1.77
CA SER A 233 30.39 -7.95 -1.92
C SER A 233 29.28 -7.77 -0.87
N LEU A 234 28.74 -8.88 -0.34
CA LEU A 234 27.66 -8.91 0.65
C LEU A 234 28.14 -9.02 2.10
N LYS A 235 29.40 -9.41 2.34
CA LYS A 235 29.96 -9.52 3.70
C LYS A 235 29.76 -8.27 4.56
N PRO A 236 29.93 -7.03 4.05
CA PRO A 236 29.67 -5.82 4.85
C PRO A 236 28.21 -5.66 5.30
N PHE A 237 27.28 -6.39 4.68
CA PHE A 237 25.84 -6.29 4.92
C PHE A 237 25.26 -7.55 5.57
N ALA A 238 26.11 -8.45 6.07
CA ALA A 238 25.70 -9.77 6.58
C ALA A 238 24.61 -9.69 7.65
N ASP A 239 24.76 -8.81 8.65
CA ASP A 239 23.76 -8.60 9.71
C ASP A 239 22.40 -8.18 9.16
N ARG A 240 22.41 -7.30 8.15
CA ARG A 240 21.19 -6.80 7.51
C ARG A 240 20.51 -7.91 6.69
N ILE A 241 21.28 -8.72 5.97
CA ILE A 241 20.77 -9.89 5.25
C ILE A 241 20.19 -10.92 6.21
N GLY A 242 20.83 -11.14 7.37
CA GLY A 242 20.28 -11.97 8.44
C GLY A 242 18.91 -11.49 8.90
N LYS A 243 18.73 -10.18 9.09
CA LYS A 243 17.41 -9.61 9.44
C LYS A 243 16.37 -9.81 8.34
N ILE A 244 16.75 -9.65 7.07
CA ILE A 244 15.87 -9.92 5.92
C ILE A 244 15.43 -11.38 5.91
N PHE A 245 16.33 -12.32 6.19
CA PHE A 245 16.02 -13.74 6.22
C PHE A 245 15.14 -14.10 7.42
N ASP A 246 15.32 -13.44 8.57
CA ASP A 246 14.40 -13.54 9.71
C ASP A 246 12.98 -13.06 9.35
N MET A 247 12.85 -12.01 8.54
CA MET A 247 11.52 -11.55 8.09
C MET A 247 10.81 -12.59 7.21
N VAL A 248 11.57 -13.32 6.37
CA VAL A 248 11.02 -14.46 5.63
C VAL A 248 10.61 -15.59 6.58
N LYS A 249 11.34 -15.81 7.68
CA LYS A 249 10.97 -16.81 8.70
C LYS A 249 9.68 -16.46 9.44
N PHE A 250 9.43 -15.17 9.70
CA PHE A 250 8.11 -14.74 10.20
C PHE A 250 7.00 -15.07 9.19
N ILE A 251 7.21 -14.86 7.90
CA ILE A 251 6.22 -15.24 6.87
C ILE A 251 5.99 -16.76 6.86
N GLU A 252 7.05 -17.55 7.02
CA GLU A 252 7.01 -19.01 7.10
C GLU A 252 6.22 -19.55 8.30
N ASN A 253 6.00 -18.75 9.36
CA ASN A 253 5.18 -19.15 10.50
C ASN A 253 3.70 -19.31 10.12
N ASP A 254 3.21 -18.44 9.24
CA ASP A 254 1.81 -18.44 8.81
C ASP A 254 1.62 -19.27 7.54
N TRP A 255 2.61 -19.25 6.64
CA TRP A 255 2.51 -19.87 5.31
C TRP A 255 3.64 -20.86 5.08
N LYS A 256 3.36 -22.16 5.11
CA LYS A 256 4.38 -23.18 4.89
C LYS A 256 4.86 -23.19 3.44
N ARG A 257 6.11 -23.57 3.21
CA ARG A 257 6.64 -23.87 1.86
C ARG A 257 6.12 -25.21 1.33
N ASP A 258 4.84 -25.26 1.02
CA ASP A 258 4.19 -26.37 0.35
C ASP A 258 3.57 -25.92 -0.98
N ASP A 259 3.00 -26.87 -1.71
CA ASP A 259 2.40 -26.64 -3.01
C ASP A 259 1.17 -25.72 -2.93
N GLU A 260 0.49 -25.70 -1.79
CA GLU A 260 -0.71 -24.90 -1.58
C GLU A 260 -0.39 -23.40 -1.41
N HIS A 261 0.70 -23.08 -0.71
CA HIS A 261 1.07 -21.69 -0.39
C HIS A 261 2.24 -21.15 -1.24
N ARG A 262 2.69 -21.88 -2.26
CA ARG A 262 3.77 -21.44 -3.17
C ARG A 262 3.54 -20.03 -3.75
N GLY A 263 2.28 -19.64 -3.96
CA GLY A 263 1.89 -18.32 -4.47
C GLY A 263 2.36 -17.17 -3.57
N VAL A 264 2.44 -17.38 -2.25
CA VAL A 264 3.01 -16.42 -1.29
C VAL A 264 4.47 -16.12 -1.67
N TYR A 265 5.28 -17.15 -1.84
CA TYR A 265 6.70 -17.02 -2.13
C TYR A 265 6.98 -16.52 -3.54
N MET A 266 6.19 -16.95 -4.53
CA MET A 266 6.24 -16.40 -5.89
C MET A 266 5.91 -14.91 -5.89
N SER A 267 4.87 -14.48 -5.16
CA SER A 267 4.50 -13.07 -5.08
C SER A 267 5.57 -12.20 -4.42
N LEU A 268 6.23 -12.69 -3.36
CA LEU A 268 7.35 -12.03 -2.71
C LEU A 268 8.57 -11.91 -3.65
N ALA A 269 8.89 -12.99 -4.37
CA ALA A 269 9.97 -12.99 -5.35
C ALA A 269 9.69 -12.00 -6.50
N THR A 270 8.42 -11.88 -6.91
CA THR A 270 7.98 -10.94 -7.93
C THR A 270 8.08 -9.48 -7.50
N ILE A 271 7.65 -9.10 -6.29
CA ILE A 271 7.83 -7.71 -5.84
C ILE A 271 9.31 -7.35 -5.71
N HIS A 272 10.16 -8.29 -5.25
CA HIS A 272 11.61 -8.10 -5.22
C HIS A 272 12.22 -7.91 -6.62
N GLU A 273 11.78 -8.70 -7.62
CA GLU A 273 12.16 -8.50 -9.04
C GLU A 273 11.72 -7.11 -9.54
N CYS A 274 10.49 -6.71 -9.26
CA CYS A 274 9.95 -5.42 -9.65
C CYS A 274 10.67 -4.24 -8.96
N GLN A 275 11.07 -4.37 -7.70
CA GLN A 275 11.89 -3.38 -7.00
C GLN A 275 13.25 -3.23 -7.69
N THR A 276 13.92 -4.34 -8.00
CA THR A 276 15.19 -4.34 -8.74
C THR A 276 15.04 -3.70 -10.12
N LYS A 277 13.98 -4.05 -10.87
CA LYS A 277 13.64 -3.43 -12.16
C LYS A 277 13.35 -1.94 -12.04
N SER A 278 12.77 -1.48 -10.94
CA SER A 278 12.43 -0.07 -10.74
C SER A 278 13.64 0.85 -10.65
N THR A 279 14.83 0.31 -10.37
CA THR A 279 16.08 1.06 -10.46
C THR A 279 16.38 1.60 -11.86
N LEU A 280 15.74 1.05 -12.91
CA LEU A 280 15.77 1.63 -14.26
C LEU A 280 15.14 3.02 -14.29
N GLN A 281 14.26 3.38 -13.35
CA GLN A 281 13.73 4.72 -13.21
C GLN A 281 14.73 5.70 -12.57
N HIS A 282 15.87 5.23 -12.04
CA HIS A 282 16.86 6.08 -11.40
C HIS A 282 17.91 6.51 -12.45
N ALA A 283 17.79 7.73 -12.97
CA ALA A 283 18.79 8.23 -13.90
C ALA A 283 20.05 8.65 -13.12
N ARG A 284 21.19 7.98 -13.36
CA ARG A 284 22.46 8.41 -12.76
C ARG A 284 22.96 9.69 -13.42
N PRO A 285 23.72 10.54 -12.71
CA PRO A 285 24.24 11.80 -13.27
C PRO A 285 25.01 11.63 -14.59
N ASP A 286 25.67 10.49 -14.77
CA ASP A 286 26.51 10.19 -15.94
C ASP A 286 25.77 9.35 -17.02
N ASP A 287 24.54 8.90 -16.74
CA ASP A 287 23.77 8.07 -17.66
C ASP A 287 22.90 8.98 -18.55
N ASN A 288 23.09 8.88 -19.87
CA ASN A 288 22.21 9.54 -20.87
C ASN A 288 20.87 8.78 -21.03
N TYR A 289 20.33 8.26 -19.92
CA TYR A 289 19.15 7.42 -19.89
C TYR A 289 17.89 8.27 -19.66
N ALA A 290 17.03 8.31 -20.67
CA ALA A 290 15.73 8.97 -20.63
C ALA A 290 14.64 7.94 -20.96
N PRO A 291 14.01 7.30 -19.95
CA PRO A 291 12.93 6.36 -20.20
C PRO A 291 11.74 7.08 -20.82
N THR A 292 11.00 6.39 -21.69
CA THR A 292 9.74 6.92 -22.21
C THR A 292 8.66 6.91 -21.13
N MET A 293 7.66 7.79 -21.22
CA MET A 293 6.51 7.79 -20.30
C MET A 293 5.85 6.40 -20.22
N ALA A 294 5.68 5.70 -21.35
CA ALA A 294 5.10 4.35 -21.37
C ALA A 294 5.94 3.33 -20.60
N THR A 295 7.27 3.44 -20.64
CA THR A 295 8.17 2.61 -19.84
C THR A 295 8.01 2.89 -18.34
N VAL A 296 7.95 4.17 -17.97
CA VAL A 296 7.73 4.60 -16.58
C VAL A 296 6.38 4.10 -16.06
N GLU A 297 5.31 4.27 -16.85
CA GLU A 297 3.97 3.78 -16.54
C GLU A 297 3.94 2.26 -16.32
N GLN A 298 4.60 1.50 -17.19
CA GLN A 298 4.69 0.05 -17.07
C GLN A 298 5.44 -0.37 -15.79
N ILE A 299 6.59 0.24 -15.51
CA ILE A 299 7.38 -0.11 -14.31
C ILE A 299 6.59 0.22 -13.03
N SER A 300 5.96 1.40 -12.96
CA SER A 300 5.12 1.79 -11.82
C SER A 300 3.92 0.84 -11.65
N ALA A 301 3.28 0.42 -12.74
CA ALA A 301 2.16 -0.53 -12.68
C ALA A 301 2.60 -1.91 -12.20
N GLU A 302 3.70 -2.46 -12.74
CA GLU A 302 4.22 -3.76 -12.34
C GLU A 302 4.68 -3.79 -10.87
N LYS A 303 5.37 -2.73 -10.41
CA LYS A 303 5.85 -2.60 -9.02
C LYS A 303 4.70 -2.43 -8.04
N GLY A 304 3.81 -1.48 -8.32
CA GLY A 304 2.66 -1.20 -7.47
C GLY A 304 1.76 -2.43 -7.31
N GLY A 305 1.43 -3.07 -8.44
CA GLY A 305 0.61 -4.27 -8.46
C GLY A 305 1.23 -5.46 -7.71
N ALA A 306 2.54 -5.73 -7.92
CA ALA A 306 3.25 -6.78 -7.20
C ALA A 306 3.16 -6.62 -5.67
N SER A 307 3.32 -5.39 -5.18
CA SER A 307 3.32 -5.07 -3.75
C SER A 307 2.00 -5.43 -3.08
N ILE A 308 0.89 -5.09 -3.74
CA ILE A 308 -0.45 -5.33 -3.19
C ILE A 308 -0.94 -6.75 -3.46
N ILE A 309 -0.50 -7.43 -4.52
CA ILE A 309 -0.71 -8.88 -4.67
C ILE A 309 0.00 -9.65 -3.56
N ALA A 310 1.28 -9.34 -3.29
CA ALA A 310 2.02 -9.99 -2.21
C ALA A 310 1.28 -9.81 -0.88
N THR A 311 0.77 -8.60 -0.63
CA THR A 311 -0.09 -8.30 0.52
C THR A 311 -1.33 -9.22 0.57
N GLY A 312 -2.05 -9.41 -0.53
CA GLY A 312 -3.21 -10.31 -0.58
C GLY A 312 -2.85 -11.76 -0.27
N PHE A 313 -1.76 -12.27 -0.83
CA PHE A 313 -1.26 -13.61 -0.52
C PHE A 313 -0.84 -13.75 0.95
N LEU A 314 -0.24 -12.73 1.55
CA LEU A 314 0.17 -12.77 2.95
C LEU A 314 -1.02 -12.78 3.94
N ILE A 315 -2.19 -12.29 3.50
CA ILE A 315 -3.43 -12.27 4.28
C ILE A 315 -4.21 -13.58 4.10
N GLU A 316 -4.35 -14.09 2.86
CA GLU A 316 -5.24 -15.21 2.55
C GLU A 316 -4.53 -16.52 2.18
N GLY A 317 -3.22 -16.50 1.92
CA GLY A 317 -2.42 -17.65 1.47
C GLY A 317 -2.65 -18.03 0.01
N ARG A 318 -3.87 -17.83 -0.51
CA ARG A 318 -4.28 -18.10 -1.89
C ARG A 318 -5.17 -16.97 -2.41
N LEU A 319 -5.11 -16.71 -3.72
CA LEU A 319 -5.92 -15.69 -4.37
C LEU A 319 -6.62 -16.22 -5.62
N THR A 320 -7.82 -15.73 -5.88
CA THR A 320 -8.49 -15.90 -7.17
C THR A 320 -7.96 -14.88 -8.18
N ARG A 321 -8.16 -15.14 -9.47
CA ARG A 321 -7.82 -14.19 -10.54
C ARG A 321 -8.48 -12.82 -10.36
N ALA A 322 -9.72 -12.81 -9.90
CA ALA A 322 -10.47 -11.57 -9.65
C ALA A 322 -9.81 -10.76 -8.52
N LYS A 323 -9.42 -11.41 -7.41
CA LYS A 323 -8.68 -10.74 -6.33
C LYS A 323 -7.33 -10.22 -6.82
N MET A 324 -6.58 -11.00 -7.60
CA MET A 324 -5.33 -10.50 -8.22
C MET A 324 -5.56 -9.26 -9.10
N ALA A 325 -6.61 -9.25 -9.93
CA ALA A 325 -6.95 -8.09 -10.76
C ALA A 325 -7.29 -6.83 -9.94
N TYR A 326 -8.01 -6.99 -8.83
CA TYR A 326 -8.27 -5.90 -7.90
C TYR A 326 -6.98 -5.33 -7.29
N LEU A 327 -6.13 -6.23 -6.81
CA LEU A 327 -4.89 -5.88 -6.11
C LEU A 327 -3.88 -5.25 -7.06
N GLU A 328 -3.80 -5.72 -8.31
CA GLU A 328 -3.05 -5.07 -9.39
C GLU A 328 -3.50 -3.62 -9.62
N TYR A 329 -4.80 -3.43 -9.76
CA TYR A 329 -5.40 -2.13 -9.96
C TYR A 329 -5.09 -1.19 -8.78
N LEU A 330 -5.39 -1.64 -7.56
CA LEU A 330 -5.20 -0.84 -6.36
C LEU A 330 -3.70 -0.54 -6.12
N GLY A 331 -2.83 -1.52 -6.37
CA GLY A 331 -1.39 -1.39 -6.24
C GLY A 331 -0.81 -0.31 -7.15
N PHE A 332 -1.23 -0.25 -8.42
CA PHE A 332 -0.82 0.85 -9.28
C PHE A 332 -1.30 2.20 -8.76
N ALA A 333 -2.55 2.30 -8.32
CA ALA A 333 -3.10 3.54 -7.78
C ALA A 333 -2.30 4.05 -6.56
N LEU A 334 -1.91 3.13 -5.67
CA LEU A 334 -1.10 3.43 -4.49
C LEU A 334 0.33 3.82 -4.87
N GLN A 335 0.96 3.14 -5.83
CA GLN A 335 2.27 3.52 -6.35
C GLN A 335 2.26 4.95 -6.91
N LEU A 336 1.21 5.33 -7.65
CA LEU A 336 1.09 6.70 -8.16
C LEU A 336 0.84 7.74 -7.06
N LEU A 337 0.13 7.37 -6.00
CA LEU A 337 -0.02 8.27 -4.85
C LEU A 337 1.31 8.51 -4.15
N ASP A 338 2.10 7.46 -3.93
CA ASP A 338 3.44 7.55 -3.36
C ASP A 338 4.35 8.42 -4.26
N ASP A 339 4.42 8.12 -5.56
CA ASP A 339 5.21 8.89 -6.53
C ASP A 339 4.81 10.39 -6.52
N LEU A 340 3.52 10.70 -6.40
CA LEU A 340 3.04 12.09 -6.29
C LEU A 340 3.45 12.76 -4.97
N GLN A 341 3.41 12.03 -3.85
CA GLN A 341 3.84 12.53 -2.55
C GLN A 341 5.36 12.75 -2.48
N ASP A 342 6.13 12.05 -3.32
CA ASP A 342 7.60 12.02 -3.30
C ASP A 342 8.25 12.81 -4.46
N VAL A 343 7.48 13.45 -5.35
CA VAL A 343 7.97 14.29 -6.49
C VAL A 343 9.19 15.17 -6.14
N THR A 344 9.19 15.82 -4.98
CA THR A 344 10.31 16.70 -4.60
C THR A 344 11.60 15.94 -4.35
N GLU A 345 11.53 14.81 -3.64
CA GLU A 345 12.69 13.96 -3.35
C GLU A 345 13.12 13.19 -4.61
N ASP A 346 12.17 12.71 -5.41
CA ASP A 346 12.45 12.03 -6.67
C ASP A 346 13.15 12.95 -7.68
N LEU A 347 12.72 14.21 -7.82
CA LEU A 347 13.42 15.18 -8.66
C LEU A 347 14.85 15.43 -8.17
N LYS A 348 15.05 15.51 -6.85
CA LYS A 348 16.36 15.72 -6.24
C LYS A 348 17.30 14.53 -6.50
N ASN A 349 16.77 13.32 -6.52
CA ASN A 349 17.50 12.08 -6.78
C ASN A 349 17.51 11.68 -8.26
N ASN A 350 16.95 12.50 -9.15
CA ASN A 350 16.83 12.24 -10.59
C ASN A 350 16.07 10.94 -10.92
N HIS A 351 15.09 10.60 -10.09
CA HIS A 351 14.17 9.48 -10.31
C HIS A 351 13.05 9.89 -11.28
N ARG A 352 12.70 8.96 -12.19
CA ARG A 352 11.72 9.12 -13.26
C ARG A 352 10.43 8.38 -12.92
N THR A 353 9.51 9.08 -12.26
CA THR A 353 8.13 8.67 -12.04
C THR A 353 7.23 9.35 -13.07
N ILE A 354 5.95 8.95 -13.15
CA ILE A 354 5.00 9.59 -14.07
C ILE A 354 4.97 11.11 -13.84
N PHE A 355 5.01 11.55 -12.58
CA PHE A 355 4.92 12.96 -12.21
C PHE A 355 6.23 13.71 -12.47
N THR A 356 7.39 13.15 -12.11
CA THR A 356 8.67 13.83 -12.36
C THR A 356 9.02 13.86 -13.85
N GLN A 357 8.63 12.83 -14.60
CA GLN A 357 8.76 12.80 -16.05
C GLN A 357 7.93 13.91 -16.71
N SER A 358 6.66 14.09 -16.33
CA SER A 358 5.84 15.22 -16.81
C SER A 358 6.53 16.57 -16.56
N ILE A 359 7.09 16.78 -15.37
CA ILE A 359 7.79 18.04 -15.04
C ILE A 359 9.02 18.25 -15.92
N VAL A 360 9.82 17.21 -16.14
CA VAL A 360 11.04 17.31 -16.97
C VAL A 360 10.72 17.49 -18.45
N GLU A 361 9.58 16.99 -18.92
CA GLU A 361 9.04 17.28 -20.25
C GLU A 361 8.39 18.67 -20.35
N GLY A 362 8.43 19.49 -19.28
CA GLY A 362 7.89 20.85 -19.26
C GLY A 362 6.36 20.92 -19.13
N GLN A 363 5.71 19.81 -18.75
CA GLN A 363 4.26 19.72 -18.56
C GLN A 363 3.86 20.08 -17.11
N THR A 364 2.61 20.50 -16.93
CA THR A 364 2.01 20.60 -15.59
C THR A 364 1.61 19.21 -15.07
N LEU A 365 1.45 19.09 -13.75
CA LEU A 365 0.94 17.87 -13.11
C LEU A 365 -0.59 17.73 -13.23
N ASP A 366 -1.27 18.63 -13.93
CA ASP A 366 -2.74 18.68 -14.03
C ASP A 366 -3.30 17.35 -14.56
N ALA A 367 -2.80 16.89 -15.71
CA ALA A 367 -3.31 15.70 -16.39
C ALA A 367 -3.04 14.41 -15.60
N SER A 368 -1.81 14.23 -15.11
CA SER A 368 -1.42 13.04 -14.33
C SER A 368 -2.19 12.96 -13.00
N THR A 369 -2.35 14.10 -12.31
CA THR A 369 -3.13 14.17 -11.07
C THR A 369 -4.62 13.93 -11.30
N ALA A 370 -5.18 14.47 -12.39
CA ALA A 370 -6.57 14.23 -12.77
C ALA A 370 -6.84 12.76 -13.08
N ARG A 371 -5.95 12.11 -13.85
CA ARG A 371 -6.04 10.68 -14.13
C ARG A 371 -5.97 9.87 -12.86
N LEU A 372 -5.05 10.16 -11.93
CA LEU A 372 -4.96 9.47 -10.64
C LEU A 372 -6.28 9.56 -9.84
N ILE A 373 -6.89 10.74 -9.76
CA ILE A 373 -8.18 10.92 -9.07
C ILE A 373 -9.29 10.12 -9.77
N GLN A 374 -9.31 10.10 -11.09
CA GLN A 374 -10.29 9.29 -11.83
C GLN A 374 -10.05 7.80 -11.64
N PHE A 375 -8.80 7.38 -11.55
CA PHE A 375 -8.44 6.00 -11.26
C PHE A 375 -9.00 5.61 -9.88
N PHE A 376 -8.73 6.37 -8.81
CA PHE A 376 -9.36 6.10 -7.51
C PHE A 376 -10.90 6.10 -7.53
N ASN A 377 -11.53 6.94 -8.35
CA ASN A 377 -12.98 6.96 -8.49
C ASN A 377 -13.56 5.75 -9.24
N ASN A 378 -12.79 5.15 -10.14
CA ASN A 378 -13.15 3.93 -10.86
C ASN A 378 -12.80 2.65 -10.10
N LEU A 379 -12.15 2.75 -8.92
CA LEU A 379 -11.85 1.61 -8.06
C LEU A 379 -13.15 0.86 -7.71
N PRO A 380 -13.34 -0.39 -8.18
CA PRO A 380 -14.54 -1.14 -7.87
C PRO A 380 -14.65 -1.41 -6.36
N PRO A 381 -15.86 -1.46 -5.78
CA PRO A 381 -16.03 -1.86 -4.40
C PRO A 381 -15.65 -3.33 -4.21
N SER A 382 -15.06 -3.66 -3.05
CA SER A 382 -14.71 -5.04 -2.68
C SER A 382 -15.92 -5.98 -2.71
N VAL A 383 -17.14 -5.46 -2.48
CA VAL A 383 -18.41 -6.22 -2.51
C VAL A 383 -18.66 -6.92 -3.85
N LYS A 384 -18.25 -6.34 -4.97
CA LYS A 384 -18.36 -7.02 -6.28
C LYS A 384 -17.42 -8.22 -6.39
N PHE A 385 -16.38 -8.28 -5.55
CA PHE A 385 -15.50 -9.44 -5.42
C PHE A 385 -16.10 -10.51 -4.52
N SER A 386 -16.84 -10.14 -3.47
CA SER A 386 -17.57 -11.11 -2.63
C SER A 386 -18.80 -11.69 -3.32
N GLU A 387 -19.42 -11.02 -4.29
CA GLU A 387 -20.52 -11.59 -5.10
C GLU A 387 -20.03 -12.70 -6.06
N ILE A 388 -18.72 -12.81 -6.28
CA ILE A 388 -18.10 -13.93 -7.00
C ILE A 388 -17.91 -15.12 -6.04
N ASP A 389 -17.76 -14.90 -4.72
CA ASP A 389 -17.85 -15.95 -3.67
C ASP A 389 -19.34 -16.17 -3.29
N SER A 390 -19.97 -17.15 -3.94
CA SER A 390 -21.42 -17.39 -3.88
C SER A 390 -22.02 -17.72 -2.50
N THR A 391 -21.20 -17.83 -1.44
CA THR A 391 -21.63 -18.21 -0.09
C THR A 391 -21.77 -17.04 0.90
N VAL A 392 -21.36 -15.81 0.56
CA VAL A 392 -21.58 -14.62 1.43
C VAL A 392 -23.04 -14.12 1.37
N SER A 393 -23.94 -14.93 0.82
CA SER A 393 -25.37 -14.64 0.61
C SER A 393 -26.23 -14.59 1.88
N ASN A 394 -25.66 -14.56 3.09
CA ASN A 394 -26.45 -14.55 4.33
C ASN A 394 -26.28 -13.35 5.28
N LYS A 395 -25.60 -12.26 4.87
CA LYS A 395 -25.61 -11.02 5.68
C LYS A 395 -25.88 -9.77 4.85
N GLN A 396 -27.15 -9.58 4.48
CA GLN A 396 -27.69 -8.29 4.02
C GLN A 396 -27.30 -7.09 4.92
N ASN A 397 -26.89 -7.35 6.18
CA ASN A 397 -26.49 -6.37 7.18
C ASN A 397 -25.05 -5.83 7.04
N ASP A 398 -24.16 -6.45 6.25
CA ASP A 398 -22.75 -6.05 6.15
C ASP A 398 -22.46 -5.10 4.96
N LEU A 399 -23.38 -5.03 3.99
CA LEU A 399 -23.29 -4.14 2.82
C LEU A 399 -23.02 -2.66 3.19
N PRO A 400 -23.71 -2.05 4.18
CA PRO A 400 -23.44 -0.66 4.57
C PRO A 400 -22.03 -0.47 5.14
N MET A 401 -21.45 -1.49 5.78
CA MET A 401 -20.10 -1.45 6.34
C MET A 401 -19.05 -1.51 5.23
N LEU A 402 -19.20 -2.43 4.28
CA LEU A 402 -18.27 -2.57 3.16
C LEU A 402 -18.29 -1.33 2.24
N GLU A 403 -19.46 -0.78 1.95
CA GLU A 403 -19.59 0.49 1.22
C GLU A 403 -18.93 1.65 1.99
N TYR A 404 -19.09 1.68 3.31
CA TYR A 404 -18.44 2.66 4.16
C TYR A 404 -16.91 2.54 4.12
N ILE A 405 -16.36 1.33 4.25
CA ILE A 405 -14.91 1.10 4.23
C ILE A 405 -14.34 1.52 2.87
N HIS A 406 -14.94 1.05 1.77
CA HIS A 406 -14.53 1.40 0.41
C HIS A 406 -14.58 2.91 0.17
N THR A 407 -15.70 3.55 0.50
CA THR A 407 -15.86 4.99 0.32
C THR A 407 -14.89 5.77 1.18
N SER A 408 -14.65 5.34 2.42
CA SER A 408 -13.67 5.97 3.32
C SER A 408 -12.25 5.86 2.79
N MET A 409 -11.87 4.70 2.26
CA MET A 409 -10.56 4.47 1.67
C MET A 409 -10.33 5.36 0.44
N VAL A 410 -11.27 5.36 -0.51
CA VAL A 410 -11.18 6.20 -1.72
C VAL A 410 -11.15 7.69 -1.37
N MET A 411 -12.00 8.13 -0.45
CA MET A 411 -12.01 9.52 0.01
C MET A 411 -10.70 9.92 0.69
N PHE A 412 -10.12 9.02 1.49
CA PHE A 412 -8.83 9.24 2.13
C PHE A 412 -7.72 9.38 1.09
N MET A 413 -7.65 8.49 0.10
CA MET A 413 -6.70 8.57 -1.01
C MET A 413 -6.82 9.89 -1.78
N VAL A 414 -8.04 10.32 -2.12
CA VAL A 414 -8.27 11.62 -2.78
C VAL A 414 -7.80 12.79 -1.91
N VAL A 415 -7.99 12.73 -0.60
CA VAL A 415 -7.48 13.77 0.32
C VAL A 415 -5.95 13.80 0.32
N LEU A 416 -5.28 12.64 0.27
CA LEU A 416 -3.82 12.56 0.18
C LEU A 416 -3.30 13.11 -1.16
N VAL A 417 -3.98 12.83 -2.27
CA VAL A 417 -3.66 13.45 -3.58
C VAL A 417 -3.74 14.97 -3.50
N ILE A 418 -4.81 15.52 -2.91
CA ILE A 418 -4.99 16.97 -2.78
C ILE A 418 -3.97 17.57 -1.79
N GLU A 419 -3.56 16.82 -0.75
CA GLU A 419 -2.49 17.23 0.15
C GLU A 419 -1.17 17.36 -0.61
N ALA A 420 -0.80 16.34 -1.39
CA ALA A 420 0.42 16.35 -2.18
C ALA A 420 0.41 17.50 -3.20
N ALA A 421 -0.70 17.69 -3.91
CA ALA A 421 -0.86 18.80 -4.85
C ALA A 421 -0.73 20.17 -4.17
N ALA A 422 -1.17 20.31 -2.92
CA ALA A 422 -1.03 21.56 -2.17
C ALA A 422 0.44 21.89 -1.82
N GLN A 423 1.29 20.87 -1.64
CA GLN A 423 2.73 21.04 -1.42
C GLN A 423 3.48 21.30 -2.74
N LEU A 424 2.93 20.82 -3.85
CA LEU A 424 3.50 20.92 -5.21
C LEU A 424 2.87 22.03 -6.05
N GLN A 425 2.19 23.00 -5.43
CA GLN A 425 1.36 24.00 -6.11
C GLN A 425 2.01 24.66 -7.34
N ARG A 426 3.34 24.89 -7.30
CA ARG A 426 4.10 25.51 -8.42
C ARG A 426 4.14 24.68 -9.71
N HIS A 427 3.79 23.40 -9.65
CA HIS A 427 3.81 22.47 -10.79
C HIS A 427 2.41 22.28 -11.42
N TYR A 428 1.41 23.03 -10.96
CA TYR A 428 0.04 23.00 -11.46
C TYR A 428 -0.33 24.32 -12.11
N SER A 429 -1.30 24.29 -13.03
CA SER A 429 -1.95 25.53 -13.45
C SER A 429 -2.82 26.11 -12.33
N ASP A 430 -2.92 27.44 -12.25
CA ASP A 430 -3.75 28.12 -11.24
C ASP A 430 -5.22 27.73 -11.34
N GLU A 431 -5.73 27.53 -12.56
CA GLU A 431 -7.11 27.09 -12.79
C GLU A 431 -7.33 25.68 -12.24
N PHE A 432 -6.48 24.73 -12.62
CA PHE A 432 -6.58 23.35 -12.17
C PHE A 432 -6.46 23.26 -10.65
N TYR A 433 -5.47 23.90 -10.05
CA TYR A 433 -5.24 23.83 -8.61
C TYR A 433 -6.41 24.44 -7.82
N ARG A 434 -7.02 25.53 -8.30
CA ARG A 434 -8.23 26.10 -7.67
C ARG A 434 -9.38 25.10 -7.67
N GLU A 435 -9.60 24.42 -8.80
CA GLU A 435 -10.65 23.41 -8.91
C GLU A 435 -10.35 22.16 -8.07
N LEU A 436 -9.12 21.68 -8.08
CA LEU A 436 -8.69 20.55 -7.26
C LEU A 436 -8.82 20.86 -5.76
N SER A 437 -8.34 22.03 -5.33
CA SER A 437 -8.43 22.46 -3.93
C SER A 437 -9.87 22.60 -3.45
N ALA A 438 -10.80 22.97 -4.34
CA ALA A 438 -12.23 23.05 -4.03
C ALA A 438 -12.89 21.66 -3.83
N ARG A 439 -12.24 20.56 -4.23
CA ARG A 439 -12.75 19.19 -4.05
C ARG A 439 -12.38 18.58 -2.70
N SER A 440 -11.49 19.20 -1.95
CA SER A 440 -11.18 18.75 -0.60
C SER A 440 -12.22 19.27 0.39
N PRO A 441 -12.76 18.40 1.28
CA PRO A 441 -13.69 18.82 2.32
C PRO A 441 -13.07 19.77 3.34
N ILE A 442 -11.74 19.80 3.46
CA ILE A 442 -10.99 20.70 4.31
C ILE A 442 -9.96 21.46 3.47
N ARG A 443 -9.73 22.73 3.80
CA ARG A 443 -8.71 23.49 3.08
C ARG A 443 -7.31 23.07 3.52
N LEU A 444 -6.59 22.43 2.62
CA LEU A 444 -5.17 22.14 2.73
C LEU A 444 -4.38 23.35 2.22
N LYS A 445 -3.29 23.69 2.89
CA LYS A 445 -2.45 24.85 2.56
C LYS A 445 -1.02 24.38 2.36
N ASN A 446 -0.31 25.06 1.44
CA ASN A 446 1.08 24.76 1.06
C ASN A 446 2.06 24.71 2.27
N HIS A 447 1.84 25.50 3.33
CA HIS A 447 2.72 25.49 4.52
C HIS A 447 2.48 24.34 5.52
N ASN A 448 1.58 23.39 5.24
CA ASN A 448 1.47 22.19 6.08
C ASN A 448 2.69 21.30 5.84
N LYS A 449 3.75 21.49 6.63
CA LYS A 449 5.00 20.72 6.47
C LYS A 449 4.90 19.24 6.89
N VAL A 450 3.87 18.88 7.66
CA VAL A 450 3.69 17.51 8.18
C VAL A 450 2.53 16.85 7.47
N ARG A 451 2.81 15.72 6.77
CA ARG A 451 1.84 14.85 6.09
C ARG A 451 0.69 14.46 7.02
N ILE A 452 -0.54 14.37 6.50
CA ILE A 452 -1.72 13.96 7.26
C ILE A 452 -1.50 12.59 7.92
N GLU A 453 -0.85 11.65 7.23
CA GLU A 453 -0.54 10.32 7.75
C GLU A 453 0.33 10.38 9.02
N LYS A 454 1.42 11.15 9.01
CA LYS A 454 2.27 11.38 10.19
C LYS A 454 1.46 11.99 11.35
N ARG A 455 0.53 12.90 11.07
CA ARG A 455 -0.36 13.49 12.10
C ARG A 455 -1.35 12.48 12.68
N ILE A 456 -1.85 11.56 11.87
CA ILE A 456 -2.74 10.50 12.34
C ILE A 456 -1.95 9.54 13.24
N LEU A 457 -0.74 9.15 12.85
CA LEU A 457 0.10 8.29 13.70
C LEU A 457 0.54 8.95 14.99
N SER A 458 0.82 10.26 15.01
CA SER A 458 1.16 10.93 16.27
C SER A 458 0.02 10.88 17.30
N VAL A 459 -1.23 10.73 16.84
CA VAL A 459 -2.40 10.49 17.71
C VAL A 459 -2.39 9.06 18.28
N VAL A 460 -1.93 8.09 17.50
CA VAL A 460 -1.74 6.69 17.93
C VAL A 460 -0.56 6.57 18.91
N ARG A 461 0.62 7.05 18.51
CA ARG A 461 1.90 6.91 19.22
C ARG A 461 2.68 8.24 19.22
N ARG A 462 2.40 9.10 20.20
CA ARG A 462 3.02 10.45 20.36
C ARG A 462 4.54 10.46 20.53
N GLN A 463 5.14 9.36 20.99
CA GLN A 463 6.57 9.34 21.30
C GLN A 463 7.46 9.25 20.04
N TRP A 464 6.84 9.11 18.87
CA TRP A 464 7.51 8.82 17.61
C TRP A 464 7.43 9.97 16.58
N PHE A 465 6.41 10.82 16.67
CA PHE A 465 6.07 11.86 15.70
C PHE A 465 5.58 13.11 16.42
#